data_AF-A0A953Y7F2-F1
#
_entry.id   AF-A0A953Y7F2-F1
#
_cell.length_a   1.000
_cell.length_b   1.000
_cell.length_c   1.000
_cell.angle_alpha   90.00
_cell.angle_beta   90.00
_cell.angle_gamma   90.00
#
_symmetry.space_group_name_H-M   'P 1'
#
loop_
_entity.id
_entity.type
_entity.pdbx_description
1 polymer ?
#
loop_
_entity_poly.entity_id
_entity_poly.type
_entity_poly.pdbx_seq_one_letter_code
_entity_poly.pdbx_strand_id
1 'polypeptide(L)'
;MIEILPESSENALGVRLSGTVSVDEYRDTLAKQVTDRVEVHGRYRLLIVLADDFQGFGPGVVLDDPDYGLKHRCFMLQRLALVGAPGKASLGASLVGHLATEWVKTYTPEQLADAWTWIGQHTDREDAVVSASVILGAKVQDHLGETLGTVHDLMLDESTGSIRLVVLAFGGVLGLGEKLHPVPWRMFHVRADGTLLLRLNEIDKSAKHLGQAPAVEKGHVWRADRGTFGFESHPLFGGAHF
;
A
#
# COMPACT_ATOMS: atom_id res chain seq x y z
N MET A 1 26.13 -3.09 -0.31
CA MET A 1 25.87 -4.16 0.66
C MET A 1 24.60 -3.85 1.44
N ILE A 2 23.73 -4.85 1.59
CA ILE A 2 22.51 -4.81 2.40
C ILE A 2 22.65 -5.81 3.54
N GLU A 3 22.54 -5.33 4.76
CA GLU A 3 22.53 -6.15 5.97
C GLU A 3 21.18 -6.01 6.67
N ILE A 4 20.57 -7.13 7.07
CA ILE A 4 19.35 -7.11 7.89
C ILE A 4 19.75 -6.92 9.34
N LEU A 5 19.17 -5.92 10.00
CA LEU A 5 19.44 -5.61 11.40
C LEU A 5 18.75 -6.63 12.32
N PRO A 6 19.42 -7.09 13.40
CA PRO A 6 18.92 -8.15 14.27
C PRO A 6 17.66 -7.77 15.05
N GLU A 7 17.40 -6.47 15.24
CA GLU A 7 16.19 -5.97 15.89
C GLU A 7 14.94 -6.01 15.00
N SER A 8 15.06 -6.52 13.77
CA SER A 8 13.92 -6.75 12.88
C SER A 8 12.95 -7.77 13.48
N SER A 9 11.65 -7.46 13.38
CA SER A 9 10.55 -8.31 13.81
C SER A 9 9.74 -8.83 12.62
N GLU A 10 8.61 -9.47 12.93
CA GLU A 10 7.64 -9.99 11.97
C GLU A 10 7.08 -8.89 11.05
N ASN A 11 6.76 -7.71 11.57
CA ASN A 11 6.16 -6.60 10.83
C ASN A 11 7.06 -5.35 10.73
N ALA A 12 8.22 -5.34 11.39
CA ALA A 12 9.19 -4.26 11.30
C ALA A 12 10.53 -4.76 10.78
N LEU A 13 10.98 -4.23 9.66
CA LEU A 13 12.23 -4.59 9.00
C LEU A 13 13.25 -3.46 9.18
N GLY A 14 14.42 -3.76 9.73
CA GLY A 14 15.57 -2.87 9.73
C GLY A 14 16.61 -3.35 8.73
N VAL A 15 17.10 -2.46 7.88
CA VAL A 15 18.20 -2.74 6.96
C VAL A 15 19.28 -1.68 7.06
N ARG A 16 20.54 -2.10 6.93
CA ARG A 16 21.69 -1.22 6.77
C ARG A 16 22.19 -1.31 5.33
N LEU A 17 22.36 -0.15 4.71
CA LEU A 17 22.90 -0.01 3.36
C LEU A 17 24.31 0.59 3.44
N SER A 18 25.29 -0.07 2.85
CA SER A 18 26.69 0.38 2.76
C SER A 18 27.25 0.19 1.36
N GLY A 19 28.31 0.94 1.02
CA GLY A 19 28.91 0.92 -0.32
C GLY A 19 27.89 1.11 -1.45
N THR A 20 28.06 0.36 -2.54
CA THR A 20 27.10 0.31 -3.65
C THR A 20 26.24 -0.94 -3.53
N VAL A 21 24.91 -0.78 -3.61
CA VAL A 21 23.95 -1.90 -3.59
C VAL A 21 23.72 -2.41 -5.01
N SER A 22 23.95 -3.69 -5.26
CA SER A 22 23.70 -4.30 -6.57
C SER A 22 22.23 -4.67 -6.78
N VAL A 23 21.84 -4.98 -8.03
CA VAL A 23 20.49 -5.44 -8.38
C VAL A 23 20.14 -6.73 -7.65
N ASP A 24 21.03 -7.72 -7.68
CA ASP A 24 20.81 -9.01 -7.03
C ASP A 24 20.69 -8.84 -5.52
N GLU A 25 21.54 -7.99 -4.93
CA GLU A 25 21.47 -7.74 -3.50
C GLU A 25 20.17 -7.04 -3.10
N TYR A 26 19.74 -6.02 -3.84
CA TYR A 26 18.45 -5.37 -3.62
C TYR A 26 17.28 -6.36 -3.71
N ARG A 27 17.24 -7.17 -4.77
CA ARG A 27 16.15 -8.12 -5.05
C ARG A 27 16.11 -9.25 -4.02
N ASP A 28 17.25 -9.88 -3.78
CA ASP A 28 17.33 -11.14 -3.04
C ASP A 28 17.37 -10.92 -1.52
N THR A 29 17.61 -9.68 -1.06
CA THR A 29 17.59 -9.32 0.37
C THR A 29 16.41 -8.40 0.70
N LEU A 30 16.46 -7.12 0.32
CA LEU A 30 15.49 -6.13 0.73
C LEU A 30 14.10 -6.40 0.14
N ALA A 31 13.99 -6.57 -1.18
CA ALA A 31 12.70 -6.78 -1.83
C ALA A 31 12.05 -8.08 -1.36
N LYS A 32 12.83 -9.16 -1.23
CA LYS A 32 12.36 -10.44 -0.68
C LYS A 32 11.87 -10.31 0.77
N GLN A 33 12.63 -9.68 1.66
CA GLN A 33 12.25 -9.50 3.07
C GLN A 33 10.99 -8.63 3.24
N VAL A 34 10.79 -7.64 2.38
CA VAL A 34 9.56 -6.85 2.35
C VAL A 34 8.39 -7.71 1.84
N THR A 35 8.62 -8.53 0.81
CA THR A 35 7.62 -9.44 0.24
C THR A 35 7.11 -10.43 1.27
N ASP A 36 8.02 -11.17 1.91
CA ASP A 36 7.67 -12.20 2.89
C ASP A 36 6.81 -11.61 4.03
N ARG A 37 7.09 -10.37 4.47
CA ARG A 37 6.31 -9.69 5.52
C ARG A 37 4.95 -9.19 5.04
N VAL A 38 4.90 -8.64 3.85
CA VAL A 38 3.66 -8.17 3.23
C VAL A 38 2.69 -9.34 3.03
N GLU A 39 3.18 -10.48 2.56
CA GLU A 39 2.35 -11.67 2.34
C GLU A 39 1.75 -12.21 3.65
N VAL A 40 2.53 -12.19 4.74
CA VAL A 40 2.09 -12.73 6.03
C VAL A 40 1.23 -11.73 6.81
N HIS A 41 1.60 -10.44 6.83
CA HIS A 41 1.00 -9.45 7.74
C HIS A 41 0.20 -8.35 7.01
N GLY A 42 0.25 -8.30 5.68
CA GLY A 42 -0.43 -7.29 4.84
C GLY A 42 0.17 -5.88 4.90
N ARG A 43 0.97 -5.59 5.93
CA ARG A 43 1.64 -4.31 6.14
C ARG A 43 3.02 -4.53 6.75
N TYR A 44 3.89 -3.55 6.56
CA TYR A 44 5.23 -3.58 7.12
C TYR A 44 5.69 -2.18 7.53
N ARG A 45 6.73 -2.14 8.34
CA ARG A 45 7.45 -0.94 8.75
C ARG A 45 8.91 -1.13 8.35
N LEU A 46 9.56 -0.06 7.93
CA LEU A 46 10.91 -0.13 7.40
C LEU A 46 11.79 0.90 8.10
N LEU A 47 12.97 0.47 8.52
CA LEU A 47 14.04 1.32 8.97
C LEU A 47 15.23 1.09 8.04
N ILE A 48 15.73 2.17 7.44
CA ILE A 48 16.89 2.15 6.57
C ILE A 48 18.00 2.94 7.25
N VAL A 49 19.10 2.26 7.59
CA VAL A 49 20.33 2.88 8.06
C VAL A 49 21.27 3.05 6.89
N LEU A 50 21.60 4.29 6.55
CA LEU A 50 22.64 4.58 5.56
C LEU A 50 23.98 4.65 6.30
N ALA A 51 24.90 3.74 5.97
CA ALA A 51 26.26 3.83 6.45
C ALA A 51 26.99 5.01 5.80
N ASP A 52 28.06 5.48 6.45
CA ASP A 52 28.84 6.64 5.97
C ASP A 52 29.42 6.40 4.57
N ASP A 53 29.79 5.15 4.28
CA ASP A 53 30.36 4.70 3.02
C ASP A 53 29.31 4.39 1.94
N PHE A 54 28.01 4.60 2.20
CA PHE A 54 26.96 4.34 1.23
C PHE A 54 27.09 5.25 0.00
N GLN A 55 27.31 4.67 -1.17
CA GLN A 55 27.53 5.36 -2.44
C GLN A 55 26.26 5.45 -3.30
N GLY A 56 25.26 4.60 -3.03
CA GLY A 56 24.00 4.56 -3.76
C GLY A 56 23.63 3.16 -4.24
N PHE A 57 22.61 3.11 -5.09
CA PHE A 57 22.27 1.90 -5.83
C PHE A 57 23.06 1.83 -7.12
N GLY A 58 23.55 0.64 -7.47
CA GLY A 58 24.30 0.39 -8.69
C GLY A 58 23.43 0.50 -9.94
N PRO A 59 24.07 0.51 -11.13
CA PRO A 59 23.36 0.56 -12.41
C PRO A 59 22.35 -0.59 -12.52
N GLY A 60 21.13 -0.28 -12.96
CA GLY A 60 20.06 -1.27 -13.17
C GLY A 60 19.16 -1.53 -11.96
N VAL A 61 19.45 -0.97 -10.78
CA VAL A 61 18.49 -0.99 -9.67
C VAL A 61 17.38 0.00 -9.98
N VAL A 62 16.17 -0.51 -10.14
CA VAL A 62 14.98 0.29 -10.39
C VAL A 62 14.09 0.23 -9.14
N LEU A 63 14.04 1.31 -8.36
CA LEU A 63 13.19 1.39 -7.15
C LEU A 63 11.69 1.37 -7.48
N ASP A 64 11.35 1.70 -8.72
CA ASP A 64 10.01 1.77 -9.28
C ASP A 64 9.64 0.50 -10.06
N ASP A 65 10.40 -0.58 -9.89
CA ASP A 65 10.17 -1.85 -10.60
C ASP A 65 8.78 -2.44 -10.25
N PRO A 66 7.99 -2.88 -11.23
CA PRO A 66 6.63 -3.36 -10.99
C PRO A 66 6.57 -4.64 -10.14
N ASP A 67 7.60 -5.49 -10.20
CA ASP A 67 7.63 -6.78 -9.49
C ASP A 67 8.29 -6.63 -8.11
N TYR A 68 9.34 -5.81 -8.02
CA TYR A 68 10.22 -5.74 -6.84
C TYR A 68 10.43 -4.32 -6.26
N GLY A 69 9.83 -3.31 -6.88
CA GLY A 69 10.01 -1.91 -6.51
C GLY A 69 9.33 -1.55 -5.20
N LEU A 70 10.09 -0.88 -4.33
CA LEU A 70 9.56 -0.29 -3.10
C LEU A 70 8.42 0.70 -3.38
N LYS A 71 8.35 1.31 -4.57
CA LYS A 71 7.29 2.26 -4.90
C LYS A 71 5.90 1.62 -5.03
N HIS A 72 5.78 0.37 -5.47
CA HIS A 72 4.50 -0.35 -5.48
C HIS A 72 4.12 -0.89 -4.10
N ARG A 73 5.11 -0.99 -3.19
CA ARG A 73 4.93 -1.54 -1.85
C ARG A 73 4.88 -0.47 -0.77
N CYS A 74 5.23 0.78 -1.09
CA CYS A 74 5.12 1.94 -0.20
C CYS A 74 3.68 2.13 0.34
N PHE A 75 2.68 1.59 -0.36
CA PHE A 75 1.28 1.61 0.07
C PHE A 75 0.99 0.73 1.30
N MET A 76 1.82 -0.30 1.53
CA MET A 76 1.75 -1.21 2.67
C MET A 76 2.71 -0.81 3.81
N LEU A 77 3.55 0.20 3.54
CA LEU A 77 4.46 0.78 4.48
C LEU A 77 3.70 1.67 5.46
N GLN A 78 3.73 1.31 6.74
CA GLN A 78 3.11 2.10 7.80
C GLN A 78 4.03 3.21 8.30
N ARG A 79 5.34 2.93 8.37
CA ARG A 79 6.37 3.84 8.85
C ARG A 79 7.70 3.57 8.17
N LEU A 80 8.38 4.63 7.75
CA LEU A 80 9.73 4.62 7.20
C LEU A 80 10.65 5.48 8.06
N ALA A 81 11.59 4.85 8.76
CA ALA A 81 12.66 5.56 9.44
C ALA A 81 13.93 5.57 8.59
N LEU A 82 14.52 6.73 8.37
CA LEU A 82 15.78 6.89 7.65
C LEU A 82 16.86 7.41 8.61
N VAL A 83 17.88 6.61 8.87
CA VAL A 83 18.97 6.93 9.80
C VAL A 83 20.24 7.23 9.01
N GLY A 84 20.90 8.37 9.28
CA GLY A 84 22.19 8.72 8.65
C GLY A 84 22.10 9.66 7.44
N ALA A 85 21.00 10.42 7.30
CA ALA A 85 20.75 11.24 6.11
C ALA A 85 20.67 12.78 6.35
N PRO A 86 21.73 13.48 6.80
CA PRO A 86 21.69 14.95 6.82
C PRO A 86 21.96 15.60 5.44
N GLY A 87 22.52 14.87 4.45
CA GLY A 87 23.00 15.48 3.19
C GLY A 87 22.79 14.69 1.88
N LYS A 88 22.27 13.45 1.91
CA LYS A 88 21.99 12.62 0.73
C LYS A 88 20.48 12.53 0.48
N ALA A 89 19.84 13.69 0.30
CA ALA A 89 18.38 13.86 0.21
C ALA A 89 17.71 13.21 -1.03
N SER A 90 18.45 12.54 -1.91
CA SER A 90 17.90 11.99 -3.16
C SER A 90 17.14 10.66 -2.98
N LEU A 91 17.49 9.85 -1.98
CA LEU A 91 16.86 8.54 -1.78
C LEU A 91 15.47 8.66 -1.13
N GLY A 92 15.34 9.58 -0.18
CA GLY A 92 14.06 9.95 0.43
C GLY A 92 13.11 10.53 -0.62
N ALA A 93 13.56 11.47 -1.45
CA ALA A 93 12.70 12.09 -2.46
C ALA A 93 12.20 11.10 -3.54
N SER A 94 13.00 10.10 -3.91
CA SER A 94 12.62 9.06 -4.87
C SER A 94 11.59 8.06 -4.32
N LEU A 95 11.65 7.74 -3.01
CA LEU A 95 10.70 6.83 -2.36
C LEU A 95 9.41 7.53 -1.88
N VAL A 96 9.44 8.87 -1.77
CA VAL A 96 8.43 9.70 -1.11
C VAL A 96 7.60 10.52 -2.12
N GLY A 97 7.51 10.09 -3.38
CA GLY A 97 6.60 10.70 -4.36
C GLY A 97 5.17 10.79 -3.81
N HIS A 98 4.71 12.01 -3.48
CA HIS A 98 3.37 12.38 -3.01
C HIS A 98 2.84 11.73 -1.72
N LEU A 99 3.66 11.04 -0.93
CA LEU A 99 3.22 10.43 0.33
C LEU A 99 3.10 11.50 1.44
N ALA A 100 2.12 11.35 2.35
CA ALA A 100 1.95 12.28 3.45
C ALA A 100 3.17 12.22 4.39
N THR A 101 3.56 13.38 4.91
CA THR A 101 4.77 13.57 5.73
C THR A 101 4.76 12.83 7.07
N GLU A 102 3.62 12.26 7.48
CA GLU A 102 3.42 11.64 8.80
C GLU A 102 4.01 10.21 8.93
N TRP A 103 4.39 9.57 7.83
CA TRP A 103 4.79 8.15 7.76
C TRP A 103 6.28 7.99 7.47
N VAL A 104 7.02 9.08 7.30
CA VAL A 104 8.46 9.08 7.10
C VAL A 104 9.11 9.96 8.15
N LYS A 105 10.15 9.46 8.82
CA LYS A 105 10.98 10.24 9.73
C LYS A 105 12.46 10.02 9.45
N THR A 106 13.22 11.10 9.53
CA THR A 106 14.69 11.05 9.46
C THR A 106 15.28 11.17 10.85
N TYR A 107 16.39 10.48 11.06
CA TYR A 107 17.12 10.39 12.31
C TYR A 107 18.62 10.53 12.04
N THR A 108 19.36 11.08 12.98
CA THR A 108 20.82 11.00 12.93
C THR A 108 21.30 9.59 13.33
N PRO A 109 22.53 9.18 12.97
CA PRO A 109 23.07 7.88 13.39
C PRO A 109 22.97 7.62 14.90
N GLU A 110 23.12 8.66 15.71
CA GLU A 110 23.05 8.59 17.18
C GLU A 110 21.61 8.32 17.67
N GLN A 111 20.61 8.64 16.86
CA GLN A 111 19.19 8.46 17.16
C GLN A 111 18.63 7.12 16.63
N LEU A 112 19.49 6.14 16.33
CA LEU A 112 19.05 4.83 15.85
C LEU A 112 18.06 4.14 16.82
N ALA A 113 18.26 4.29 18.13
CA ALA A 113 17.35 3.74 19.13
C ALA A 113 15.95 4.40 19.09
N ASP A 114 15.89 5.71 18.84
CA ASP A 114 14.63 6.45 18.71
C ASP A 114 13.91 6.06 17.42
N ALA A 115 14.67 5.82 16.33
CA ALA A 115 14.14 5.31 15.06
C ALA A 115 13.48 3.95 15.25
N TRP A 116 14.16 3.01 15.94
CA TRP A 116 13.61 1.70 16.29
C TRP A 116 12.36 1.81 17.16
N THR A 117 12.39 2.67 18.18
CA THR A 117 11.23 2.90 19.04
C THR A 117 10.04 3.41 18.23
N TRP A 118 10.25 4.36 17.33
CA TRP A 118 9.19 4.92 16.51
C TRP A 118 8.63 3.93 15.48
N ILE A 119 9.46 3.12 14.82
CA ILE A 119 8.92 2.06 13.97
C ILE A 119 8.29 0.94 14.80
N GLY A 120 8.78 0.66 16.01
CA GLY A 120 8.30 -0.42 16.88
C GLY A 120 6.97 -0.14 17.59
N GLN A 121 6.65 1.14 17.83
CA GLN A 121 5.33 1.56 18.31
C GLN A 121 4.24 0.93 17.43
N HIS A 122 3.36 0.12 18.01
CA HIS A 122 2.17 -0.32 17.28
C HIS A 122 1.43 0.94 16.86
N THR A 123 1.20 1.12 15.56
CA THR A 123 0.19 2.11 15.17
C THR A 123 -1.13 1.57 15.71
N ASP A 124 -1.93 2.38 16.39
CA ASP A 124 -3.29 2.02 16.88
C ASP A 124 -4.20 1.39 15.79
N ARG A 125 -3.75 1.39 14.53
CA ARG A 125 -4.38 0.80 13.35
C ARG A 125 -4.05 -0.69 13.09
N GLU A 126 -3.22 -1.35 13.90
CA GLU A 126 -3.00 -2.81 13.80
C GLU A 126 -4.13 -3.61 14.47
N ASP A 127 -4.74 -3.06 15.53
CA ASP A 127 -5.94 -3.61 16.18
C ASP A 127 -7.21 -2.80 15.85
N ALA A 128 -7.17 -1.91 14.85
CA ALA A 128 -8.31 -1.08 14.49
C ALA A 128 -9.40 -1.91 13.80
N VAL A 129 -10.30 -2.44 14.62
CA VAL A 129 -11.57 -2.97 14.17
C VAL A 129 -12.48 -1.79 13.84
N VAL A 130 -12.97 -1.75 12.60
CA VAL A 130 -14.02 -0.82 12.18
C VAL A 130 -15.30 -1.61 11.95
N SER A 131 -16.42 -1.12 12.49
CA SER A 131 -17.71 -1.75 12.23
C SER A 131 -18.03 -1.67 10.72
N ALA A 132 -18.52 -2.75 10.15
CA ALA A 132 -19.03 -2.73 8.78
C ALA A 132 -20.11 -1.65 8.58
N SER A 133 -20.89 -1.33 9.61
CA SER A 133 -21.91 -0.26 9.55
C SER A 133 -21.33 1.14 9.37
N VAL A 134 -20.07 1.36 9.74
CA VAL A 134 -19.36 2.62 9.50
C VAL A 134 -18.85 2.70 8.06
N ILE A 135 -18.47 1.55 7.51
CA ILE A 135 -17.92 1.43 6.15
C ILE A 135 -19.03 1.46 5.10
N LEU A 136 -20.15 0.79 5.35
CA LEU A 136 -21.30 0.79 4.45
C LEU A 136 -21.89 2.21 4.36
N GLY A 137 -22.03 2.72 3.14
CA GLY A 137 -22.47 4.09 2.86
C GLY A 137 -21.36 5.14 2.99
N ALA A 138 -20.15 4.78 3.44
CA ALA A 138 -19.05 5.71 3.55
C ALA A 138 -18.64 6.29 2.18
N LYS A 139 -18.14 7.52 2.20
CA LYS A 139 -17.59 8.16 0.99
C LYS A 139 -16.30 7.46 0.59
N VAL A 140 -16.14 7.28 -0.70
CA VAL A 140 -14.88 6.88 -1.31
C VAL A 140 -14.26 8.09 -1.98
N GLN A 141 -13.01 8.39 -1.62
CA GLN A 141 -12.25 9.51 -2.16
C GLN A 141 -10.95 9.05 -2.82
N ASP A 142 -10.44 9.83 -3.76
CA ASP A 142 -9.08 9.66 -4.26
C ASP A 142 -8.04 10.33 -3.34
N HIS A 143 -6.76 10.31 -3.74
CA HIS A 143 -5.67 10.96 -2.98
C HIS A 143 -5.73 12.49 -2.99
N LEU A 144 -6.53 13.11 -3.87
CA LEU A 144 -6.77 14.56 -3.90
C LEU A 144 -7.97 14.97 -3.04
N GLY A 145 -8.71 14.00 -2.48
CA GLY A 145 -9.92 14.24 -1.70
C GLY A 145 -11.18 14.40 -2.54
N GLU A 146 -11.12 14.16 -3.85
CA GLU A 146 -12.29 14.15 -4.73
C GLU A 146 -13.16 12.94 -4.38
N THR A 147 -14.48 13.14 -4.24
CA THR A 147 -15.40 12.04 -3.95
C THR A 147 -15.72 11.28 -5.23
N LEU A 148 -15.35 10.02 -5.26
CA LEU A 148 -15.56 9.11 -6.40
C LEU A 148 -16.92 8.42 -6.34
N GLY A 149 -17.44 8.18 -5.14
CA GLY A 149 -18.70 7.48 -4.93
C GLY A 149 -18.91 7.09 -3.46
N THR A 150 -19.72 6.05 -3.23
CA THR A 150 -20.02 5.53 -1.89
C THR A 150 -19.88 4.01 -1.84
N VAL A 151 -19.56 3.48 -0.66
CA VAL A 151 -19.55 2.04 -0.44
C VAL A 151 -20.98 1.51 -0.43
N HIS A 152 -21.33 0.66 -1.38
CA HIS A 152 -22.62 -0.01 -1.47
C HIS A 152 -22.66 -1.28 -0.63
N ASP A 153 -21.62 -2.11 -0.75
CA ASP A 153 -21.57 -3.43 -0.12
C ASP A 153 -20.12 -3.89 0.11
N LEU A 154 -19.95 -4.93 0.93
CA LEU A 154 -18.68 -5.58 1.21
C LEU A 154 -18.79 -7.08 0.90
N MET A 155 -17.86 -7.60 0.11
CA MET A 155 -17.84 -9.03 -0.22
C MET A 155 -16.77 -9.74 0.58
N LEU A 156 -17.18 -10.84 1.20
CA LEU A 156 -16.30 -11.69 1.97
C LEU A 156 -15.85 -12.89 1.13
N ASP A 157 -14.64 -13.35 1.39
CA ASP A 157 -14.19 -14.66 0.96
C ASP A 157 -14.78 -15.71 1.90
N GLU A 158 -15.68 -16.56 1.39
CA GLU A 158 -16.40 -17.56 2.20
C GLU A 158 -15.46 -18.56 2.90
N SER A 159 -14.26 -18.80 2.35
CA SER A 159 -13.32 -19.78 2.89
C SER A 159 -12.51 -19.23 4.06
N THR A 160 -12.18 -17.93 4.02
CA THR A 160 -11.34 -17.28 5.05
C THR A 160 -12.12 -16.37 6.00
N GLY A 161 -13.36 -15.99 5.63
CA GLY A 161 -14.16 -15.00 6.36
C GLY A 161 -13.63 -13.56 6.23
N SER A 162 -12.61 -13.32 5.41
CA SER A 162 -12.00 -11.99 5.23
C SER A 162 -12.69 -11.18 4.14
N ILE A 163 -12.70 -9.85 4.25
CA ILE A 163 -13.25 -8.98 3.19
C ILE A 163 -12.30 -9.01 1.98
N ARG A 164 -12.83 -9.41 0.82
CA ARG A 164 -12.09 -9.46 -0.45
C ARG A 164 -12.32 -8.21 -1.28
N LEU A 165 -13.56 -7.72 -1.35
CA LEU A 165 -13.94 -6.61 -2.24
C LEU A 165 -14.81 -5.59 -1.52
N VAL A 166 -14.66 -4.32 -1.91
CA VAL A 166 -15.60 -3.23 -1.64
C VAL A 166 -16.39 -3.00 -2.92
N VAL A 167 -17.72 -2.99 -2.84
CA VAL A 167 -18.57 -2.59 -3.96
C VAL A 167 -18.77 -1.09 -3.91
N LEU A 168 -18.16 -0.38 -4.86
CA LEU A 168 -18.32 1.05 -5.02
C LEU A 168 -19.54 1.35 -5.90
N ALA A 169 -20.48 2.16 -5.40
CA ALA A 169 -21.51 2.77 -6.23
C ALA A 169 -21.02 4.12 -6.76
N PHE A 170 -20.95 4.26 -8.09
CA PHE A 170 -20.68 5.54 -8.74
C PHE A 170 -21.23 5.59 -10.18
N GLY A 171 -21.21 6.78 -10.78
CA GLY A 171 -21.62 6.98 -12.17
C GLY A 171 -23.14 7.04 -12.32
N GLY A 172 -23.74 8.15 -11.93
CA GLY A 172 -25.17 8.43 -11.97
C GLY A 172 -25.43 9.84 -11.41
N VAL A 173 -26.70 10.24 -11.28
CA VAL A 173 -27.09 11.51 -10.62
C VAL A 173 -27.93 11.16 -9.40
N LEU A 174 -27.45 11.47 -8.19
CA LEU A 174 -28.19 11.30 -6.93
C LEU A 174 -28.84 9.91 -6.76
N GLY A 175 -28.08 8.81 -6.91
CA GLY A 175 -28.62 7.46 -6.75
C GLY A 175 -29.23 6.83 -8.01
N LEU A 176 -29.60 7.65 -9.00
CA LEU A 176 -30.21 7.21 -10.26
C LEU A 176 -29.14 6.93 -11.32
N GLY A 177 -29.21 5.75 -11.93
CA GLY A 177 -28.29 5.30 -12.97
C GLY A 177 -26.91 4.86 -12.47
N GLU A 178 -26.67 4.93 -11.15
CA GLU A 178 -25.43 4.45 -10.53
C GLU A 178 -25.19 2.97 -10.82
N LYS A 179 -23.95 2.66 -11.17
CA LYS A 179 -23.47 1.30 -11.37
C LYS A 179 -22.65 0.84 -10.18
N LEU A 180 -22.60 -0.47 -9.99
CA LEU A 180 -21.86 -1.11 -8.91
C LEU A 180 -20.54 -1.66 -9.44
N HIS A 181 -19.45 -1.22 -8.83
CA HIS A 181 -18.10 -1.54 -9.25
C HIS A 181 -17.34 -2.22 -8.11
N PRO A 182 -17.13 -3.54 -8.16
CA PRO A 182 -16.31 -4.24 -7.19
C PRO A 182 -14.84 -3.86 -7.34
N VAL A 183 -14.22 -3.47 -6.23
CA VAL A 183 -12.81 -3.07 -6.13
C VAL A 183 -12.15 -3.83 -4.99
N PRO A 184 -10.92 -4.38 -5.16
CA PRO A 184 -10.23 -5.10 -4.10
C PRO A 184 -10.06 -4.28 -2.81
N TRP A 185 -10.35 -4.90 -1.66
CA TRP A 185 -10.24 -4.26 -0.33
C TRP A 185 -8.85 -3.64 -0.09
N ARG A 186 -7.79 -4.31 -0.55
CA ARG A 186 -6.40 -3.85 -0.45
C ARG A 186 -6.11 -2.49 -1.10
N MET A 187 -6.95 -2.03 -2.02
CA MET A 187 -6.80 -0.73 -2.65
C MET A 187 -7.30 0.42 -1.77
N PHE A 188 -7.99 0.11 -0.67
CA PHE A 188 -8.57 1.11 0.21
C PHE A 188 -7.74 1.33 1.47
N HIS A 189 -7.69 2.58 1.89
CA HIS A 189 -7.27 2.95 3.23
C HIS A 189 -8.44 3.59 3.98
N VAL A 190 -8.89 2.96 5.06
CA VAL A 190 -9.95 3.51 5.93
C VAL A 190 -9.32 4.61 6.78
N ARG A 191 -9.85 5.83 6.71
CA ARG A 191 -9.48 6.97 7.57
C ARG A 191 -10.16 6.87 8.94
N ALA A 192 -9.67 7.66 9.92
CA ALA A 192 -10.23 7.67 11.28
C ALA A 192 -11.70 8.11 11.34
N ASP A 193 -12.16 8.89 10.35
CA ASP A 193 -13.55 9.35 10.19
C ASP A 193 -14.46 8.35 9.46
N GLY A 194 -13.93 7.18 9.08
CA GLY A 194 -14.65 6.15 8.32
C GLY A 194 -14.63 6.34 6.80
N THR A 195 -14.05 7.43 6.27
CA THR A 195 -13.90 7.64 4.83
C THR A 195 -12.92 6.63 4.22
N LEU A 196 -13.24 6.05 3.06
CA LEU A 196 -12.35 5.14 2.35
C LEU A 196 -11.56 5.91 1.29
N LEU A 197 -10.24 5.84 1.36
CA LEU A 197 -9.36 6.34 0.32
C LEU A 197 -9.05 5.24 -0.68
N LEU A 198 -9.52 5.40 -1.92
CA LEU A 198 -9.17 4.53 -3.03
C LEU A 198 -7.82 4.96 -3.62
N ARG A 199 -6.82 4.10 -3.52
CA ARG A 199 -5.50 4.32 -4.11
C ARG A 199 -5.43 3.71 -5.50
N LEU A 200 -5.47 4.56 -6.52
CA LEU A 200 -5.24 4.18 -7.91
C LEU A 200 -3.75 4.33 -8.23
N ASN A 201 -3.17 3.38 -8.97
CA ASN A 201 -1.80 3.51 -9.45
C ASN A 201 -1.68 4.74 -10.39
N GLU A 202 -0.57 5.47 -10.27
CA GLU A 202 -0.38 6.85 -10.73
C GLU A 202 -0.55 7.10 -12.25
N ILE A 203 -0.78 6.07 -13.06
CA ILE A 203 -0.67 6.18 -14.52
C ILE A 203 -1.93 6.78 -15.16
N ASP A 204 -3.12 6.74 -14.55
CA ASP A 204 -4.29 7.37 -15.17
C ASP A 204 -5.38 7.79 -14.18
N LYS A 205 -5.29 9.04 -13.73
CA LYS A 205 -6.14 9.65 -12.70
C LYS A 205 -7.45 10.15 -13.31
N SER A 206 -8.57 9.53 -12.95
CA SER A 206 -9.89 10.19 -12.72
C SER A 206 -11.01 9.16 -12.52
N ALA A 207 -12.12 9.57 -11.89
CA ALA A 207 -13.39 8.83 -11.85
C ALA A 207 -13.85 8.32 -13.24
N LYS A 208 -13.34 8.94 -14.32
CA LYS A 208 -13.57 8.54 -15.73
C LYS A 208 -12.99 7.16 -16.07
N HIS A 209 -11.88 6.75 -15.46
CA HIS A 209 -11.28 5.42 -15.66
C HIS A 209 -11.96 4.34 -14.83
N LEU A 210 -12.43 4.68 -13.62
CA LEU A 210 -13.30 3.82 -12.84
C LEU A 210 -14.54 3.40 -13.64
N GLY A 211 -15.11 4.31 -14.44
CA GLY A 211 -16.24 4.00 -15.33
C GLY A 211 -15.98 2.90 -16.36
N GLN A 212 -14.72 2.51 -16.58
CA GLN A 212 -14.32 1.39 -17.43
C GLN A 212 -14.13 0.08 -16.65
N ALA A 213 -14.13 0.14 -15.31
CA ALA A 213 -14.06 -1.05 -14.47
C ALA A 213 -15.33 -1.90 -14.64
N PRO A 214 -15.24 -3.22 -14.38
CA PRO A 214 -16.40 -4.11 -14.43
C PRO A 214 -17.52 -3.54 -13.57
N ALA A 215 -18.74 -3.54 -14.14
CA ALA A 215 -19.89 -2.88 -13.55
C ALA A 215 -21.09 -3.80 -13.62
N VAL A 216 -21.88 -3.85 -12.56
CA VAL A 216 -23.19 -4.52 -12.56
C VAL A 216 -24.29 -3.53 -12.21
N GLU A 217 -25.51 -3.85 -12.63
CA GLU A 217 -26.68 -3.08 -12.26
C GLU A 217 -27.06 -3.28 -10.80
N LYS A 218 -27.67 -2.25 -10.20
CA LYS A 218 -28.24 -2.34 -8.86
C LYS A 218 -29.31 -3.43 -8.81
N GLY A 219 -29.22 -4.32 -7.82
CA GLY A 219 -30.10 -5.49 -7.69
C GLY A 219 -29.50 -6.79 -8.23
N HIS A 220 -28.28 -6.75 -8.78
CA HIS A 220 -27.52 -7.96 -9.06
C HIS A 220 -27.32 -8.78 -7.77
N VAL A 221 -27.65 -10.07 -7.82
CA VAL A 221 -27.39 -10.99 -6.70
C VAL A 221 -25.96 -11.47 -6.80
N TRP A 222 -25.12 -11.00 -5.87
CA TRP A 222 -23.74 -11.44 -5.76
C TRP A 222 -23.69 -12.91 -5.36
N ARG A 223 -23.28 -13.79 -6.27
CA ARG A 223 -22.96 -15.19 -5.98
C ARG A 223 -21.49 -15.44 -6.28
N ALA A 224 -20.85 -16.22 -5.42
CA ALA A 224 -19.50 -16.76 -5.62
C ALA A 224 -19.51 -17.85 -6.71
N ASP A 225 -19.95 -17.52 -7.94
CA ASP A 225 -19.55 -18.32 -9.08
C ASP A 225 -18.09 -17.97 -9.40
N ARG A 226 -17.24 -19.00 -9.43
CA ARG A 226 -15.80 -18.91 -9.75
C ARG A 226 -15.53 -18.28 -11.13
N GLY A 227 -16.54 -18.09 -11.97
CA GLY A 227 -16.41 -17.51 -13.31
C GLY A 227 -16.82 -16.04 -13.47
N THR A 228 -17.53 -15.42 -12.52
CA THR A 228 -18.20 -14.12 -12.82
C THR A 228 -17.23 -12.94 -12.89
N PHE A 229 -16.06 -13.03 -12.23
CA PHE A 229 -15.05 -11.98 -12.31
C PHE A 229 -13.63 -12.55 -12.15
N GLY A 230 -12.89 -12.66 -13.27
CA GLY A 230 -11.45 -12.88 -13.27
C GLY A 230 -10.68 -11.62 -12.85
N PHE A 231 -10.87 -11.14 -11.62
CA PHE A 231 -10.26 -9.90 -11.11
C PHE A 231 -8.73 -9.90 -11.19
N GLU A 232 -8.12 -11.08 -11.09
CA GLU A 232 -6.67 -11.30 -11.15
C GLU A 232 -6.04 -10.93 -12.49
N SER A 233 -6.85 -10.69 -13.53
CA SER A 233 -6.38 -10.31 -14.87
C SER A 233 -6.76 -8.88 -15.28
N HIS A 234 -7.49 -8.14 -14.43
CA HIS A 234 -8.05 -6.85 -14.83
C HIS A 234 -6.99 -5.72 -14.79
N PRO A 235 -6.71 -5.03 -15.91
CA PRO A 235 -5.63 -4.03 -16.01
C PRO A 235 -5.73 -2.88 -14.99
N LEU A 236 -6.95 -2.49 -14.58
CA LEU A 236 -7.18 -1.44 -13.58
C LEU A 236 -6.79 -1.82 -12.14
N PHE A 237 -6.70 -3.12 -11.83
CA PHE A 237 -6.50 -3.61 -10.46
C PHE A 237 -5.17 -4.35 -10.26
N GLY A 238 -4.31 -4.32 -11.28
CA GLY A 238 -3.06 -5.08 -11.35
C GLY A 238 -3.33 -6.50 -11.82
N GLY A 239 -3.03 -6.78 -13.09
CA GLY A 239 -3.10 -8.12 -13.65
C GLY A 239 -1.87 -8.95 -13.25
N ALA A 240 -2.13 -10.21 -12.89
CA ALA A 240 -1.24 -11.32 -12.56
C ALA A 240 -0.35 -11.17 -11.30
N HIS A 241 -0.18 -12.33 -10.65
CA HIS A 241 0.66 -12.62 -9.46
C HIS A 241 -0.05 -12.49 -8.11
N PHE A 242 -0.58 -13.65 -7.69
CA PHE A 242 -0.79 -14.03 -6.30
C PHE A 242 0.54 -14.07 -5.54
#